data_AF-A0AAN7FHM0-F1
#
_entry.id   AF-A0AAN7FHM0-F1
#
_cell.length_a   1.000
_cell.length_b   1.000
_cell.length_c   1.000
_cell.angle_alpha   90.00
_cell.angle_beta   90.00
_cell.angle_gamma   90.00
#
_symmetry.space_group_name_H-M   'P 1'
#
loop_
_entity.id
_entity.type
_entity.pdbx_description
1 polymer ?
#
loop_
_entity_poly.entity_id
_entity_poly.type
_entity_poly.pdbx_seq_one_letter_code
_entity_poly.pdbx_strand_id
1 'polypeptide(L)'
;MERLSIKLTEAVRNKTIHPFHFRTRVHLLHLFFADDIFLFTRATTKDYTNLNRLLREFCAMSGQLMSANKSKTWFSLRTPRRTKDQVARILGLPTTDRIGTYLGTPIFSTRRWQARYLSMAGRATLIKASVSSIPLYAMQTAILPQKICQHIDRLSCHFLWGDTNGRKGCHTINWDTVTLPKEAGGLGITSTRHRNQAILMNQAWHLYSTPSSL
;
A
#
# COMPACT_ATOMS: atom_id res chain seq x y z
N MET A 1 22.02 -1.49 0.51
CA MET A 1 20.65 -1.95 0.18
C MET A 1 20.47 -2.26 -1.30
N GLU A 2 20.90 -1.41 -2.23
CA GLU A 2 20.78 -1.66 -3.67
C GLU A 2 21.42 -2.98 -4.13
N ARG A 3 22.63 -3.31 -3.63
CA ARG A 3 23.28 -4.61 -3.89
C ARG A 3 22.43 -5.83 -3.48
N LEU A 4 21.65 -5.72 -2.41
CA LEU A 4 20.74 -6.78 -1.97
C LEU A 4 19.57 -6.91 -2.96
N SER A 5 19.01 -5.78 -3.43
CA SER A 5 17.96 -5.75 -4.46
C SER A 5 18.41 -6.46 -5.74
N ILE A 6 19.62 -6.15 -6.21
CA ILE A 6 20.21 -6.75 -7.42
C ILE A 6 20.36 -8.26 -7.24
N LYS A 7 20.97 -8.72 -6.14
CA LYS A 7 21.15 -10.16 -5.86
C LYS A 7 19.82 -10.91 -5.75
N LEU A 8 18.81 -10.32 -5.13
CA LEU A 8 17.47 -10.91 -5.05
C LEU A 8 16.83 -11.02 -6.44
N THR A 9 16.96 -9.98 -7.26
CA THR A 9 16.41 -9.97 -8.63
C THR A 9 17.12 -11.00 -9.52
N GLU A 10 18.44 -11.14 -9.38
CA GLU A 10 19.22 -12.17 -10.05
C GLU A 10 18.82 -13.57 -9.59
N ALA A 11 18.59 -13.77 -8.30
CA ALA A 11 18.13 -15.04 -7.75
C ALA A 11 16.75 -15.45 -8.32
N VAL A 12 15.86 -14.48 -8.56
CA VAL A 12 14.58 -14.70 -9.25
C VAL A 12 14.80 -15.03 -10.73
N ARG A 13 15.68 -14.31 -11.41
CA ARG A 13 16.01 -14.57 -12.83
C ARG A 13 16.57 -15.98 -13.03
N ASN A 14 17.39 -16.45 -12.09
CA ASN A 14 17.97 -17.79 -12.07
C ASN A 14 17.00 -18.87 -11.54
N LYS A 15 15.74 -18.52 -11.26
CA LYS A 15 14.69 -19.41 -10.70
C LYS A 15 15.08 -20.10 -9.39
N THR A 16 16.01 -19.52 -8.64
CA THR A 16 16.43 -20.03 -7.33
C THR A 16 15.49 -19.60 -6.21
N ILE A 17 14.83 -18.45 -6.38
CA ILE A 17 13.80 -17.92 -5.48
C ILE A 17 12.58 -17.57 -6.31
N HIS A 18 11.41 -18.05 -5.89
CA HIS A 18 10.15 -17.73 -6.55
C HIS A 18 9.47 -16.51 -5.90
N PRO A 19 9.17 -15.45 -6.67
CA PRO A 19 8.53 -14.25 -6.13
C PRO A 19 7.09 -14.54 -5.73
N PHE A 20 6.59 -13.77 -4.78
CA PHE A 20 5.20 -13.86 -4.37
C PHE A 20 4.29 -13.32 -5.47
N HIS A 21 3.29 -14.11 -5.85
CA HIS A 21 2.33 -13.74 -6.88
C HIS A 21 1.08 -13.17 -6.22
N PHE A 22 0.86 -11.87 -6.39
CA PHE A 22 -0.44 -11.28 -6.08
C PHE A 22 -1.39 -11.51 -7.26
N ARG A 23 -2.68 -11.70 -6.99
CA ARG A 23 -3.73 -12.08 -7.97
C ARG A 23 -3.74 -11.26 -9.28
N THR A 24 -3.09 -10.10 -9.32
CA THR A 24 -3.03 -9.16 -10.43
C THR A 24 -1.65 -9.13 -11.12
N ARG A 25 -1.11 -10.23 -11.65
CA ARG A 25 0.15 -10.27 -12.45
C ARG A 25 1.38 -9.49 -11.92
N VAL A 26 1.37 -9.05 -10.67
CA VAL A 26 2.43 -8.27 -10.03
C VAL A 26 3.24 -9.24 -9.19
N HIS A 27 4.53 -9.31 -9.50
CA HIS A 27 5.50 -10.11 -8.77
C HIS A 27 6.13 -9.22 -7.69
N LEU A 28 5.82 -9.52 -6.43
CA LEU A 28 6.43 -8.84 -5.29
C LEU A 28 7.55 -9.73 -4.73
N LEU A 29 8.74 -9.17 -4.61
CA LEU A 29 9.91 -9.85 -4.06
C LEU A 29 10.45 -9.14 -2.83
N HIS A 30 10.64 -7.83 -2.91
CA HIS A 30 11.16 -7.05 -1.80
C HIS A 30 10.61 -5.63 -1.82
N LEU A 31 10.55 -5.01 -0.64
CA LEU A 31 10.22 -3.61 -0.45
C LEU A 31 11.16 -3.07 0.62
N PHE A 32 11.94 -2.05 0.27
CA PHE A 32 12.94 -1.45 1.15
C PHE A 32 12.52 -0.03 1.48
N PHE A 33 12.55 0.31 2.76
CA PHE A 33 12.39 1.69 3.21
C PHE A 33 13.33 1.94 4.38
N ALA A 34 14.33 2.80 4.18
CA ALA A 34 15.43 3.00 5.13
C ALA A 34 16.02 1.64 5.58
N ASP A 35 15.96 1.35 6.88
CA ASP A 35 16.45 0.11 7.47
C ASP A 35 15.41 -1.02 7.51
N ASP A 36 14.14 -0.71 7.23
CA ASP A 36 13.07 -1.70 7.26
C ASP A 36 12.93 -2.41 5.92
N ILE A 37 13.02 -3.75 5.98
CA ILE A 37 13.04 -4.63 4.83
C ILE A 37 11.84 -5.58 4.88
N PHE A 38 11.03 -5.56 3.82
CA PHE A 38 10.02 -6.56 3.55
C PHE A 38 10.48 -7.50 2.44
N LEU A 39 10.46 -8.81 2.70
CA LEU A 39 10.80 -9.84 1.73
C LEU A 39 9.59 -10.75 1.50
N PHE A 40 9.30 -11.02 0.23
CA PHE A 40 8.16 -11.78 -0.23
C PHE A 40 8.64 -12.94 -1.09
N THR A 41 8.40 -14.17 -0.63
CA THR A 41 8.76 -15.39 -1.36
C THR A 41 7.64 -16.40 -1.26
N ARG A 42 7.66 -17.40 -2.15
CA ARG A 42 6.76 -18.54 -2.03
C ARG A 42 7.09 -19.33 -0.77
N ALA A 43 6.07 -19.85 -0.08
CA ALA A 43 6.22 -20.63 1.13
C ALA A 43 6.75 -22.05 0.88
N THR A 44 8.00 -22.17 0.40
CA THR A 44 8.70 -23.45 0.22
C THR A 44 10.01 -23.47 0.99
N THR A 45 10.41 -24.65 1.47
CA THR A 45 11.67 -24.79 2.21
C THR A 45 12.89 -24.45 1.35
N LYS A 46 12.86 -24.79 0.05
CA LYS A 46 13.92 -24.48 -0.90
C LYS A 46 14.11 -22.97 -1.06
N ASP A 47 13.03 -22.23 -1.31
CA ASP A 47 13.08 -20.77 -1.49
C ASP A 47 13.62 -20.09 -0.22
N TYR A 48 13.17 -20.51 0.97
CA TYR A 48 13.63 -19.93 2.24
C TYR A 48 15.07 -20.29 2.59
N THR A 49 15.55 -21.48 2.22
CA THR A 49 16.96 -21.87 2.41
C THR A 49 17.87 -21.00 1.54
N ASN A 50 17.49 -20.81 0.26
CA ASN A 50 18.20 -19.93 -0.65
C ASN A 50 18.16 -18.47 -0.19
N LEU A 51 17.00 -18.01 0.31
CA LEU A 51 16.85 -16.66 0.86
C LEU A 51 17.77 -16.46 2.08
N ASN A 52 17.78 -17.40 3.04
CA ASN A 52 18.62 -17.31 4.23
C ASN A 52 20.11 -17.31 3.87
N ARG A 53 20.52 -18.13 2.88
CA ARG A 53 21.89 -18.13 2.36
C ARG A 53 22.26 -16.75 1.78
N LEU A 54 21.42 -16.20 0.92
CA LEU A 54 21.65 -14.89 0.29
C LEU A 54 21.71 -13.77 1.33
N LEU A 55 20.84 -13.79 2.34
CA LEU A 55 20.86 -12.83 3.44
C LEU A 55 22.14 -12.94 4.26
N ARG A 56 22.60 -14.15 4.59
CA ARG A 56 23.86 -14.36 5.32
C ARG A 56 25.08 -13.91 4.53
N GLU A 57 25.13 -14.23 3.23
CA GLU A 57 26.18 -13.73 2.34
C GLU A 57 26.19 -12.20 2.29
N PHE A 58 25.02 -11.57 2.18
CA PHE A 58 24.91 -10.12 2.21
C PHE A 58 25.35 -9.52 3.56
N CYS A 59 24.94 -10.11 4.69
CA CYS A 59 25.38 -9.69 6.02
C CYS A 59 26.91 -9.79 6.17
N ALA A 60 27.51 -10.88 5.69
CA ALA A 60 28.96 -11.07 5.71
C ALA A 60 29.71 -10.03 4.85
N MET A 61 29.19 -9.69 3.66
CA MET A 61 29.80 -8.69 2.78
C MET A 61 29.58 -7.23 3.23
N SER A 62 28.43 -6.94 3.84
CA SER A 62 28.05 -5.57 4.22
C SER A 62 28.45 -5.19 5.63
N GLY A 63 28.77 -6.17 6.49
CA GLY A 63 28.95 -5.96 7.93
C GLY A 63 27.64 -5.67 8.69
N GLN A 64 26.48 -5.70 8.02
CA GLN A 64 25.19 -5.46 8.64
C GLN A 64 24.64 -6.72 9.30
N LEU A 65 24.06 -6.57 10.49
CA LEU A 65 23.44 -7.66 11.24
C LEU A 65 21.92 -7.58 11.18
N MET A 66 21.28 -8.72 10.90
CA MET A 66 19.83 -8.83 10.94
C MET A 66 19.36 -8.89 12.40
N SER A 67 18.48 -7.96 12.81
CA SER A 67 17.96 -7.96 14.18
C SER A 67 16.91 -9.07 14.34
N ALA A 68 17.27 -10.16 15.03
CA ALA A 68 16.35 -11.27 15.31
C ALA A 68 15.11 -10.84 16.13
N ASN A 69 15.26 -9.82 16.99
CA ASN A 69 14.17 -9.33 17.83
C ASN A 69 13.15 -8.46 17.06
N LYS A 70 13.60 -7.78 16.01
CA LYS A 70 12.73 -6.93 15.17
C LYS A 70 12.18 -7.68 13.95
N SER A 71 12.91 -8.69 13.47
CA SER A 71 12.56 -9.46 12.28
C SER A 71 11.51 -10.52 12.63
N LYS A 72 10.47 -10.62 11.81
CA LYS A 72 9.35 -11.55 12.02
C LYS A 72 8.99 -12.24 10.72
N THR A 73 8.52 -13.47 10.80
CA THR A 73 7.99 -14.22 9.66
C THR A 73 6.48 -14.33 9.73
N TRP A 74 5.82 -14.09 8.61
CA TRP A 74 4.38 -14.19 8.47
C TRP A 74 4.03 -15.07 7.28
N PHE A 75 2.97 -15.86 7.43
CA PHE A 75 2.53 -16.83 6.44
C PHE A 75 1.06 -16.65 6.10
N SER A 76 0.70 -17.00 4.86
CA SER A 76 -0.71 -17.07 4.46
C SER A 76 -1.47 -18.13 5.27
N LEU A 77 -2.78 -17.91 5.49
CA LEU A 77 -3.68 -18.83 6.18
C LEU A 77 -3.66 -20.26 5.62
N ARG A 78 -3.35 -20.41 4.33
CA ARG A 78 -3.34 -21.70 3.62
C ARG A 78 -2.01 -22.46 3.75
N THR A 79 -1.03 -21.91 4.46
CA THR A 79 0.28 -22.54 4.63
C THR A 79 0.20 -23.63 5.71
N PRO A 80 0.55 -24.89 5.42
CA PRO A 80 0.54 -25.97 6.41
C PRO A 80 1.46 -25.68 7.60
N ARG A 81 1.07 -26.07 8.81
CA ARG A 81 1.86 -25.89 10.04
C ARG A 81 3.29 -26.44 9.90
N ARG A 82 3.42 -27.66 9.35
CA ARG A 82 4.73 -28.30 9.09
C ARG A 82 5.68 -27.40 8.29
N THR A 83 5.18 -26.70 7.27
CA THR A 83 5.98 -25.79 6.46
C THR A 83 6.35 -24.53 7.23
N LYS A 84 5.43 -23.98 8.05
CA LYS A 84 5.72 -22.84 8.93
C LYS A 84 6.86 -23.18 9.91
N ASP A 85 6.79 -24.33 10.56
CA ASP A 85 7.78 -24.78 11.54
C ASP A 85 9.15 -25.06 10.90
N GLN A 86 9.17 -25.62 9.69
CA GLN A 86 10.40 -25.79 8.92
C GLN A 86 11.04 -24.45 8.55
N VAL A 87 10.24 -23.49 8.06
CA VAL A 87 10.75 -22.18 7.68
C VAL A 87 11.22 -21.37 8.89
N ALA A 88 10.49 -21.43 10.01
CA ALA A 88 10.90 -20.80 11.26
C ALA A 88 12.28 -21.29 11.72
N ARG A 89 12.52 -22.62 11.64
CA ARG A 89 13.83 -23.22 11.93
C ARG A 89 14.93 -22.78 10.96
N ILE A 90 14.62 -22.71 9.67
CA ILE A 90 15.60 -22.27 8.66
C ILE A 90 16.04 -20.82 8.91
N LEU A 91 15.09 -19.91 9.18
CA LEU A 91 15.39 -18.49 9.34
C LEU A 91 15.87 -18.09 10.75
N GLY A 92 15.56 -18.88 11.79
CA GLY A 92 15.70 -18.42 13.19
C GLY A 92 14.68 -17.33 13.58
N LEU A 93 13.65 -17.18 12.74
CA LEU A 93 12.46 -16.34 12.77
C LEU A 93 11.38 -16.62 13.82
N PRO A 94 11.00 -15.74 14.77
CA PRO A 94 9.69 -15.89 15.40
C PRO A 94 8.58 -15.79 14.35
N THR A 95 7.71 -16.81 14.32
CA THR A 95 6.51 -16.81 13.46
C THR A 95 5.41 -16.01 14.14
N THR A 96 4.79 -15.09 13.39
CA THR A 96 3.67 -14.29 13.89
C THR A 96 2.47 -14.39 12.96
N ASP A 97 1.28 -14.35 13.56
CA ASP A 97 0.01 -14.24 12.81
C ASP A 97 -0.25 -12.79 12.36
N ARG A 98 0.46 -11.82 12.95
CA ARG A 98 0.31 -10.39 12.66
C ARG A 98 1.67 -9.73 12.51
N ILE A 99 1.96 -9.23 11.30
CA ILE A 99 3.20 -8.48 11.01
C ILE A 99 3.35 -7.25 11.92
N GLY A 100 2.24 -6.63 12.32
CA GLY A 100 2.22 -5.44 13.17
C GLY A 100 2.14 -4.16 12.36
N THR A 101 2.79 -3.10 12.86
CA THR A 101 2.87 -1.77 12.24
C THR A 101 4.12 -1.62 11.39
N TYR A 102 3.98 -1.07 10.19
CA TYR A 102 5.07 -0.63 9.32
C TYR A 102 4.85 0.84 8.98
N LEU A 103 5.90 1.64 9.19
CA LEU A 103 5.85 3.09 9.04
C LEU A 103 4.70 3.72 9.85
N GLY A 104 4.49 3.23 11.08
CA GLY A 104 3.40 3.67 11.97
C GLY A 104 2.00 3.20 11.57
N THR A 105 1.86 2.44 10.47
CA THR A 105 0.56 1.93 10.00
C THR A 105 0.46 0.41 10.07
N PRO A 106 -0.61 -0.15 10.64
CA PRO A 106 -0.77 -1.60 10.71
C PRO A 106 -1.02 -2.21 9.31
N ILE A 107 -0.12 -3.08 8.85
CA ILE A 107 -0.05 -3.54 7.44
C ILE A 107 -1.30 -4.29 6.95
N PHE A 108 -2.11 -4.83 7.86
CA PHE A 108 -3.36 -5.50 7.51
C PHE A 108 -4.53 -5.10 8.41
N SER A 109 -4.34 -4.08 9.25
CA SER A 109 -5.48 -3.52 9.96
C SER A 109 -6.03 -2.41 9.10
N THR A 110 -7.13 -2.71 8.43
CA THR A 110 -8.04 -1.67 7.98
C THR A 110 -8.58 -1.01 9.26
N ARG A 111 -7.90 0.02 9.77
CA ARG A 111 -8.57 1.03 10.60
C ARG A 111 -9.60 1.69 9.68
N ARG A 112 -10.72 0.99 9.49
CA ARG A 112 -11.83 1.39 8.65
C ARG A 112 -12.27 2.74 9.17
N TRP A 113 -12.44 3.71 8.27
CA TRP A 113 -13.15 4.93 8.62
C TRP A 113 -14.53 4.52 9.14
N GLN A 114 -14.70 4.62 10.46
CA GLN A 114 -15.90 4.14 11.12
C GLN A 114 -16.97 5.22 11.01
N ALA A 115 -17.69 5.19 9.89
CA ALA A 115 -18.78 6.10 9.57
C ALA A 115 -19.78 6.23 10.75
N ARG A 116 -19.96 5.15 11.53
CA ARG A 116 -20.84 5.11 12.71
C ARG A 116 -20.58 6.16 13.79
N TYR A 117 -19.34 6.62 13.96
CA TYR A 117 -18.97 7.60 14.99
C TYR A 117 -18.92 9.03 14.46
N LEU A 118 -19.29 9.24 13.20
CA LEU A 118 -19.14 10.52 12.52
C LEU A 118 -20.48 11.00 11.98
N SER A 119 -20.81 12.27 12.25
CA SER A 119 -21.90 12.98 11.59
C SER A 119 -21.66 13.08 10.08
N MET A 120 -22.69 13.38 9.30
CA MET A 120 -22.56 13.58 7.85
C MET A 120 -21.50 14.63 7.51
N ALA A 121 -21.49 15.74 8.26
CA ALA A 121 -20.47 16.77 8.14
C ALA A 121 -19.07 16.24 8.48
N GLY A 122 -18.93 15.46 9.56
CA GLY A 122 -17.66 14.83 9.93
C GLY A 122 -17.13 13.86 8.87
N ARG A 123 -18.01 13.10 8.22
CA ARG A 123 -17.65 12.22 7.10
C ARG A 123 -17.19 13.03 5.88
N ALA A 124 -17.93 14.07 5.50
CA ALA A 124 -17.54 14.93 4.39
C ALA A 124 -16.18 15.60 4.64
N THR A 125 -15.94 16.09 5.87
CA THR A 125 -14.65 16.67 6.27
C THR A 125 -13.53 15.64 6.21
N LEU A 126 -13.76 14.41 6.68
CA LEU A 126 -12.75 13.35 6.63
C LEU A 126 -12.43 12.92 5.20
N ILE A 127 -13.43 12.84 4.32
CA ILE A 127 -13.24 12.58 2.88
C ILE A 127 -12.37 13.68 2.30
N LYS A 128 -12.72 14.94 2.52
CA LYS A 128 -11.93 16.07 2.00
C LYS A 128 -10.50 16.03 2.49
N ALA A 129 -10.27 15.83 3.79
CA ALA A 129 -8.92 15.78 4.35
C ALA A 129 -8.10 14.62 3.78
N SER A 130 -8.71 13.42 3.67
CA SER A 130 -7.99 12.19 3.35
C SER A 130 -7.82 11.96 1.85
N VAL A 131 -8.88 12.15 1.05
CA VAL A 131 -8.83 12.05 -0.42
C VAL A 131 -7.98 13.17 -1.02
N SER A 132 -7.84 14.30 -0.33
CA SER A 132 -6.95 15.38 -0.75
C SER A 132 -5.47 15.10 -0.51
N SER A 133 -5.13 14.31 0.50
CA SER A 133 -3.75 14.17 0.99
C SER A 133 -3.11 12.83 0.60
N ILE A 134 -3.83 11.71 0.77
CA ILE A 134 -3.28 10.36 0.56
C ILE A 134 -2.84 10.13 -0.89
N PRO A 135 -3.67 10.39 -1.92
CA PRO A 135 -3.25 10.17 -3.29
C PRO A 135 -2.43 11.34 -3.85
N LEU A 136 -2.24 12.43 -3.12
CA LEU A 136 -1.64 13.67 -3.63
C LEU A 136 -0.26 13.42 -4.26
N TYR A 137 0.60 12.69 -3.55
CA TYR A 137 1.94 12.37 -4.03
C TYR A 137 1.92 11.55 -5.34
N ALA A 138 1.05 10.55 -5.42
CA ALA A 138 0.89 9.74 -6.63
C ALA A 138 0.26 10.56 -7.78
N MET A 139 -0.68 11.47 -7.47
CA MET A 139 -1.32 12.35 -8.46
C MET A 139 -0.39 13.42 -9.01
N GLN A 140 0.61 13.87 -8.24
CA GLN A 140 1.61 14.84 -8.68
C GLN A 140 2.54 14.26 -9.75
N THR A 141 2.78 12.95 -9.72
CA THR A 141 3.78 12.28 -10.57
C THR A 141 3.17 11.44 -11.68
N ALA A 142 1.90 11.03 -11.57
CA ALA A 142 1.27 10.13 -12.52
C ALA A 142 -0.18 10.50 -12.86
N ILE A 143 -0.53 10.31 -14.13
CA ILE A 143 -1.93 10.26 -14.58
C ILE A 143 -2.54 8.97 -14.06
N LEU A 144 -3.53 9.07 -13.17
CA LEU A 144 -4.20 7.90 -12.62
C LEU A 144 -5.19 7.31 -13.65
N PRO A 145 -5.17 5.98 -13.88
CA PRO A 145 -6.18 5.32 -14.71
C PRO A 145 -7.60 5.61 -14.22
N GLN A 146 -8.54 5.83 -15.15
CA GLN A 146 -9.92 6.17 -14.84
C GLN A 146 -10.59 5.18 -13.88
N LYS A 147 -10.26 3.88 -13.99
CA LYS A 147 -10.76 2.85 -13.09
C LYS A 147 -10.37 3.08 -11.63
N ILE A 148 -9.15 3.58 -11.37
CA ILE A 148 -8.67 3.90 -10.02
C ILE A 148 -9.38 5.14 -9.50
N CYS A 149 -9.51 6.19 -10.32
CA CYS A 149 -10.25 7.40 -9.94
C CYS A 149 -11.70 7.08 -9.55
N GLN A 150 -12.39 6.29 -10.38
CA GLN A 150 -13.75 5.82 -10.08
C GLN A 150 -13.79 4.95 -8.83
N HIS A 151 -12.78 4.14 -8.57
CA HIS A 151 -12.72 3.33 -7.36
C HIS A 151 -12.61 4.21 -6.10
N ILE A 152 -11.76 5.23 -6.11
CA ILE A 152 -11.62 6.19 -5.00
C ILE A 152 -12.92 6.98 -4.79
N ASP A 153 -13.53 7.45 -5.87
CA ASP A 153 -14.82 8.17 -5.82
C ASP A 153 -15.93 7.27 -5.24
N ARG A 154 -15.99 5.99 -5.64
CA ARG A 154 -16.93 5.01 -5.07
C ARG A 154 -16.70 4.75 -3.59
N LEU A 155 -15.44 4.62 -3.15
CA LEU A 155 -15.12 4.45 -1.73
C LEU A 155 -15.54 5.68 -0.91
N SER A 156 -15.32 6.87 -1.45
CA SER A 156 -15.73 8.13 -0.84
C SER A 156 -17.25 8.24 -0.74
N CYS A 157 -17.96 7.88 -1.81
CA CYS A 157 -19.41 7.83 -1.86
C CYS A 157 -19.98 6.83 -0.85
N HIS A 158 -19.44 5.61 -0.84
CA HIS A 158 -19.85 4.58 0.11
C HIS A 158 -19.54 4.97 1.56
N PHE A 159 -18.46 5.72 1.81
CA PHE A 159 -18.17 6.19 3.16
C PHE A 159 -19.08 7.35 3.60
N LEU A 160 -19.38 8.30 2.70
CA LEU A 160 -20.28 9.41 2.98
C LEU A 160 -21.68 8.90 3.35
N TRP A 161 -22.25 8.07 2.48
CA TRP A 161 -23.59 7.49 2.63
C TRP A 161 -23.61 6.21 3.46
N GLY A 162 -22.45 5.77 3.94
CA GLY A 162 -22.25 4.49 4.61
C GLY A 162 -23.04 4.33 5.91
N ASP A 163 -23.24 3.09 6.29
CA ASP A 163 -24.11 2.70 7.38
C ASP A 163 -23.60 3.12 8.77
N THR A 164 -24.49 3.71 9.57
CA THR A 164 -24.26 4.05 10.98
C THR A 164 -24.70 2.91 11.92
N ASN A 165 -25.71 2.10 11.54
CA ASN A 165 -26.51 1.25 12.45
C ASN A 165 -27.04 -0.10 11.86
N GLY A 166 -26.39 -0.71 10.87
CA GLY A 166 -26.79 -2.01 10.31
C GLY A 166 -27.79 -1.95 9.15
N ARG A 167 -28.12 -0.76 8.60
CA ARG A 167 -29.01 -0.60 7.43
C ARG A 167 -28.19 -0.15 6.22
N LYS A 168 -28.43 -0.73 5.04
CA LYS A 168 -27.82 -0.25 3.78
C LYS A 168 -28.17 1.23 3.60
N GLY A 169 -27.17 2.10 3.72
CA GLY A 169 -27.33 3.52 3.45
C GLY A 169 -27.72 3.73 1.98
N CYS A 170 -28.80 4.46 1.75
CA CYS A 170 -29.22 4.82 0.40
C CYS A 170 -28.48 6.08 -0.06
N HIS A 171 -28.04 6.10 -1.31
CA HIS A 171 -27.52 7.30 -1.95
C HIS A 171 -28.68 8.27 -2.15
N THR A 172 -28.71 9.37 -1.41
CA THR A 172 -29.80 10.35 -1.55
C THR A 172 -29.57 11.35 -2.68
N ILE A 173 -28.32 11.58 -3.07
CA ILE A 173 -27.93 12.54 -4.11
C ILE A 173 -26.88 11.88 -5.02
N ASN A 174 -26.94 12.15 -6.33
CA ASN A 174 -25.94 11.70 -7.28
C ASN A 174 -24.53 12.21 -6.89
N TRP A 175 -23.52 11.35 -7.03
CA TRP A 175 -22.14 11.69 -6.70
C TRP A 175 -21.63 12.88 -7.52
N ASP A 176 -22.02 13.01 -8.78
CA ASP A 176 -21.62 14.15 -9.61
C ASP A 176 -22.06 15.48 -9.00
N THR A 177 -23.31 15.55 -8.52
CA THR A 177 -23.85 16.72 -7.80
C THR A 177 -23.12 16.97 -6.50
N VAL A 178 -22.81 15.91 -5.74
CA VAL A 178 -22.02 16.02 -4.50
C VAL A 178 -20.64 16.60 -4.76
N THR A 179 -20.04 16.29 -5.92
CA THR A 179 -18.68 16.73 -6.25
C THR A 179 -18.55 18.18 -6.71
N LEU A 180 -19.66 18.87 -6.91
CA LEU A 180 -19.67 20.27 -7.30
C LEU A 180 -19.10 21.17 -6.19
N PRO A 181 -18.61 22.37 -6.55
CA PRO A 181 -18.31 23.42 -5.59
C PRO A 181 -19.52 23.74 -4.69
N LYS A 182 -19.26 24.24 -3.48
CA LYS A 182 -20.34 24.65 -2.56
C LYS A 182 -21.25 25.71 -3.16
N GLU A 183 -20.68 26.62 -3.95
CA GLU A 183 -21.40 27.68 -4.67
C GLU A 183 -22.38 27.13 -5.70
N ALA A 184 -22.08 25.96 -6.28
CA ALA A 184 -22.93 25.26 -7.23
C ALA A 184 -23.83 24.20 -6.57
N GLY A 185 -24.03 24.27 -5.24
CA GLY A 185 -24.90 23.35 -4.49
C GLY A 185 -24.29 21.99 -4.14
N GLY A 186 -22.99 21.80 -4.38
CA GLY A 186 -22.29 20.57 -3.99
C GLY A 186 -21.73 20.60 -2.57
N LEU A 187 -21.13 19.49 -2.14
CA LEU A 187 -20.49 19.42 -0.82
C LEU A 187 -19.05 19.93 -0.84
N GLY A 188 -18.52 20.35 -1.99
CA GLY A 188 -17.12 20.77 -2.14
C GLY A 188 -16.13 19.62 -2.01
N ILE A 189 -16.52 18.40 -2.42
CA ILE A 189 -15.65 17.23 -2.53
C ILE A 189 -15.25 17.11 -4.01
N THR A 190 -14.03 17.42 -4.40
CA THR A 190 -13.67 17.35 -5.83
C THR A 190 -13.59 15.90 -6.33
N SER A 191 -14.12 15.61 -7.53
CA SER A 191 -13.89 14.30 -8.17
C SER A 191 -12.39 14.02 -8.31
N THR A 192 -12.01 12.77 -8.01
CA THR A 192 -10.62 12.29 -8.04
C THR A 192 -9.97 12.53 -9.41
N ARG A 193 -10.73 12.39 -10.50
CA ARG A 193 -10.24 12.60 -11.87
C ARG A 193 -9.88 14.07 -12.13
N HIS A 194 -10.82 14.97 -11.86
CA HIS A 194 -10.61 16.41 -12.06
C HIS A 194 -9.47 16.92 -11.19
N ARG A 195 -9.34 16.38 -9.96
CA ARG A 195 -8.24 16.72 -9.06
C ARG A 195 -6.89 16.27 -9.62
N ASN A 196 -6.76 15.03 -10.10
CA ASN A 196 -5.52 14.54 -10.71
C ASN A 196 -5.10 15.39 -11.91
N GLN A 197 -6.04 15.71 -12.81
CA GLN A 197 -5.78 16.56 -13.97
C GLN A 197 -5.36 17.98 -13.56
N ALA A 198 -6.05 18.60 -12.61
CA ALA A 198 -5.72 19.94 -12.13
C ALA A 198 -4.31 19.99 -11.50
N ILE A 199 -3.95 19.00 -10.69
CA ILE A 199 -2.61 18.92 -10.08
C ILE A 199 -1.54 18.79 -11.16
N LEU A 200 -1.70 17.88 -12.11
CA LEU A 200 -0.74 17.67 -13.18
C LEU A 200 -0.61 18.90 -14.07
N MET A 201 -1.72 19.57 -14.38
CA MET A 201 -1.70 20.79 -15.19
C MET A 201 -1.01 21.93 -14.45
N ASN A 202 -1.20 22.04 -13.13
CA ASN A 202 -0.46 22.99 -12.32
C ASN A 202 1.05 22.70 -12.34
N GLN A 203 1.46 21.42 -12.22
CA GLN A 203 2.87 21.04 -12.34
C GLN A 203 3.44 21.35 -13.73
N ALA A 204 2.69 21.06 -14.81
CA ALA A 204 3.08 21.40 -16.17
C ALA A 204 3.23 22.91 -16.38
N TRP A 205 2.31 23.70 -15.81
CA TRP A 205 2.39 25.16 -15.84
C TRP A 205 3.62 25.71 -15.11
N HIS A 206 3.95 25.15 -13.94
CA HIS A 206 5.17 25.51 -13.22
C HIS A 206 6.42 25.20 -14.04
N LEU A 207 6.51 24.01 -14.65
CA LEU A 207 7.63 23.66 -15.53
C LEU A 207 7.76 24.61 -16.73
N TYR A 208 6.64 25.05 -17.30
CA TYR A 208 6.63 26.00 -18.41
C TYR A 208 7.04 27.41 -17.97
N SER A 209 6.54 27.87 -16.81
CA SER A 209 6.74 29.26 -16.34
C SER A 209 8.10 29.49 -15.67
N THR A 210 8.70 28.44 -15.09
CA THR A 210 10.01 28.51 -14.43
C THR A 210 10.94 27.42 -14.97
N PRO A 211 11.57 27.62 -16.14
CA PRO A 211 12.45 26.62 -16.77
C PRO A 211 13.74 26.33 -16.00
N SER A 212 14.06 27.09 -14.94
CA SER A 212 15.29 26.96 -14.15
C SER A 212 15.13 26.27 -12.79
N SER A 213 13.98 25.63 -12.49
CA SER A 213 13.68 25.07 -11.16
C SER A 213 13.79 23.54 -11.04
N LEU A 214 14.63 22.89 -11.84
CA LEU A 214 14.87 21.44 -11.81
C LEU A 214 16.25 21.09 -11.25
#